data_AF-A0A370IB09-F1
#
_entry.id   AF-A0A370IB09-F1
#
_cell.length_a   1.000
_cell.length_b   1.000
_cell.length_c   1.000
_cell.angle_alpha   90.00
_cell.angle_beta   90.00
_cell.angle_gamma   90.00
#
_symmetry.space_group_name_H-M   'P 1'
#
loop_
_entity.id
_entity.type
_entity.pdbx_description
1 polymer ?
#
loop_
_entity_poly.entity_id
_entity_poly.type
_entity_poly.pdbx_seq_one_letter_code
_entity_poly.pdbx_strand_id
1 'polypeptide(L)'
;MLRALLIALRDWVIGVEPPPPSRVPRVDDGTAVPATAVLGRFGHVPHSNPELLPRPHRLDLGPDADLGIGRWPVRRGAPYISLVSAVDDDGNEAAGIRLPAVAAPLAAYTGWNPRRPTGGLPDVLYERLGSKLPFPPGRPTVTDRYPTREDYAAAVRKAADALMSDRLLLADDIEIVVAQAVAEYESD
;
A
#
# COMPACT_ATOMS: atom_id res chain seq x y z
N MET A 1 12.35 8.31 -4.50
CA MET A 1 10.95 8.85 -4.43
C MET A 1 10.83 10.11 -3.57
N LEU A 2 11.15 10.11 -2.26
CA LEU A 2 10.95 11.31 -1.41
C LEU A 2 11.65 12.57 -1.96
N ARG A 3 12.85 12.40 -2.53
CA ARG A 3 13.59 13.49 -3.21
C ARG A 3 12.79 14.10 -4.36
N ALA A 4 12.19 13.28 -5.23
CA ALA A 4 11.36 13.73 -6.34
C ALA A 4 10.12 14.50 -5.85
N LEU A 5 9.43 13.98 -4.83
CA LEU A 5 8.26 14.64 -4.27
C LEU A 5 8.60 15.98 -3.58
N LEU A 6 9.78 16.09 -2.96
CA LEU A 6 10.25 17.35 -2.40
C LEU A 6 10.54 18.39 -3.49
N ILE A 7 11.13 17.98 -4.60
CA ILE A 7 11.35 18.84 -5.77
C ILE A 7 10.01 19.28 -6.36
N ALA A 8 9.07 18.35 -6.57
CA ALA A 8 7.73 18.66 -7.05
C ALA A 8 6.98 19.64 -6.12
N LEU A 9 7.10 19.46 -4.80
CA LEU A 9 6.53 20.38 -3.82
C LEU A 9 7.15 21.78 -3.94
N ARG A 10 8.49 21.86 -4.00
CA ARG A 10 9.20 23.13 -4.18
C ARG A 10 8.73 23.82 -5.44
N ASP A 11 8.77 23.13 -6.57
CA ASP A 11 8.48 23.68 -7.89
C ASP A 11 7.02 24.18 -7.97
N TRP A 12 6.09 23.50 -7.29
CA TRP A 12 4.74 24.01 -7.11
C TRP A 12 4.69 25.29 -6.27
N VAL A 13 5.36 25.33 -5.12
CA VAL A 13 5.36 26.50 -4.21
C VAL A 13 5.96 27.74 -4.88
N ILE A 14 6.99 27.57 -5.72
CA ILE A 14 7.64 28.68 -6.44
C ILE A 14 6.99 28.98 -7.81
N GLY A 15 5.90 28.30 -8.16
CA GLY A 15 5.11 28.58 -9.36
C GLY A 15 5.71 28.09 -10.69
N VAL A 16 6.59 27.09 -10.66
CA VAL A 16 7.16 26.49 -11.88
C VAL A 16 6.15 25.57 -12.56
N GLU A 17 5.60 24.58 -11.85
CA GLU A 17 4.58 23.66 -12.37
C GLU A 17 3.74 23.02 -11.26
N PRO A 18 2.51 22.56 -11.52
CA PRO A 18 1.70 21.86 -10.52
C PRO A 18 2.34 20.52 -10.10
N PRO A 19 2.04 20.02 -8.88
CA PRO A 19 2.55 18.73 -8.43
C PRO A 19 1.94 17.59 -9.27
N PRO A 20 2.58 16.41 -9.31
CA PRO A 20 1.99 15.22 -9.91
C PRO A 20 0.60 14.92 -9.33
N PRO A 21 -0.36 14.43 -10.14
CA PRO A 21 -1.68 14.05 -9.65
C PRO A 21 -1.61 13.03 -8.51
N SER A 22 -2.49 13.19 -7.51
CA SER A 22 -2.59 12.24 -6.40
C SER A 22 -3.08 10.87 -6.90
N ARG A 23 -2.46 9.80 -6.40
CA ARG A 23 -2.82 8.41 -6.69
C ARG A 23 -3.46 7.71 -5.49
N VAL A 24 -4.00 8.46 -4.53
CA VAL A 24 -4.69 7.84 -3.38
C VAL A 24 -5.90 7.04 -3.86
N PRO A 25 -6.26 5.92 -3.21
CA PRO A 25 -7.46 5.17 -3.54
C PRO A 25 -8.71 6.06 -3.45
N ARG A 26 -9.62 5.92 -4.42
CA ARG A 26 -10.89 6.68 -4.46
C ARG A 26 -12.09 5.79 -4.72
N VAL A 27 -13.25 6.25 -4.24
CA VAL A 27 -14.52 5.53 -4.41
C VAL A 27 -15.08 5.74 -5.82
N ASP A 28 -14.86 6.91 -6.41
CA ASP A 28 -15.38 7.29 -7.72
C ASP A 28 -14.76 6.50 -8.88
N ASP A 29 -13.48 6.14 -8.77
CA ASP A 29 -12.75 5.29 -9.72
C ASP A 29 -12.70 3.80 -9.32
N GLY A 30 -13.34 3.43 -8.21
CA GLY A 30 -13.42 2.05 -7.73
C GLY A 30 -12.13 1.50 -7.11
N THR A 31 -11.09 2.31 -6.94
CA THR A 31 -9.82 1.86 -6.35
C THR A 31 -9.83 1.82 -4.82
N ALA A 32 -10.77 2.51 -4.16
CA ALA A 32 -11.00 2.42 -2.72
C ALA A 32 -12.12 1.41 -2.41
N VAL A 33 -11.74 0.29 -1.79
CA VAL A 33 -12.67 -0.82 -1.46
C VAL A 33 -12.66 -1.11 0.03
N PRO A 34 -13.71 -1.75 0.59
CA PRO A 34 -13.72 -2.17 1.98
C PRO A 34 -12.52 -3.08 2.31
N ALA A 35 -11.88 -2.85 3.47
CA ALA A 35 -10.74 -3.66 3.91
C ALA A 35 -11.05 -5.17 3.99
N THR A 36 -12.29 -5.52 4.32
CA THR A 36 -12.77 -6.92 4.32
C THR A 36 -12.75 -7.57 2.94
N ALA A 37 -13.02 -6.80 1.87
CA ALA A 37 -12.95 -7.30 0.50
C ALA A 37 -11.52 -7.63 0.09
N VAL A 38 -10.55 -6.78 0.47
CA VAL A 38 -9.12 -7.05 0.24
C VAL A 38 -8.68 -8.27 1.02
N LEU A 39 -8.97 -8.35 2.32
CA LEU A 39 -8.61 -9.51 3.15
C LEU A 39 -9.19 -10.83 2.61
N GLY A 40 -10.38 -10.80 2.03
CA GLY A 40 -10.97 -11.96 1.35
C GLY A 40 -10.13 -12.52 0.20
N ARG A 41 -9.27 -11.71 -0.44
CA ARG A 41 -8.33 -12.15 -1.49
C ARG A 41 -7.14 -12.94 -0.92
N PHE A 42 -6.87 -12.81 0.38
CA PHE A 42 -5.72 -13.42 1.06
C PHE A 42 -6.07 -14.68 1.84
N GLY A 43 -7.24 -15.30 1.63
CA GLY A 43 -7.63 -16.54 2.34
C GLY A 43 -6.70 -17.75 2.14
N HIS A 44 -5.73 -17.66 1.24
CA HIS A 44 -4.69 -18.67 0.98
C HIS A 44 -3.47 -18.55 1.90
N VAL A 45 -3.37 -17.47 2.70
CA VAL A 45 -2.28 -17.20 3.64
C VAL A 45 -2.84 -16.75 4.99
N PRO A 46 -2.09 -16.90 6.10
CA PRO A 46 -2.48 -16.30 7.37
C PRO A 46 -2.63 -14.78 7.22
N HIS A 47 -3.78 -14.25 7.60
CA HIS A 47 -4.06 -12.82 7.62
C HIS A 47 -4.75 -12.42 8.93
N SER A 48 -4.76 -11.14 9.25
CA SER A 48 -5.47 -10.65 10.43
C SER A 48 -6.96 -10.93 10.34
N ASN A 49 -7.59 -11.20 11.49
CA ASN A 49 -9.03 -11.22 11.59
C ASN A 49 -9.58 -9.80 11.33
N PRO A 50 -10.39 -9.58 10.27
CA PRO A 50 -10.95 -8.27 9.96
C PRO A 50 -11.79 -7.69 11.10
N GLU A 51 -12.36 -8.54 11.97
CA GLU A 51 -13.16 -8.10 13.11
C GLU A 51 -12.34 -7.39 14.18
N LEU A 52 -11.05 -7.74 14.30
CA LEU A 52 -10.13 -7.19 15.30
C LEU A 52 -9.45 -5.90 14.81
N LEU A 53 -9.66 -5.51 13.56
CA LEU A 53 -9.08 -4.27 13.03
C LEU A 53 -9.75 -3.05 13.67
N PRO A 54 -8.97 -2.06 14.18
CA PRO A 54 -9.53 -0.85 14.77
C PRO A 54 -10.42 -0.14 13.76
N ARG A 55 -11.67 0.13 14.17
CA ARG A 55 -12.62 0.93 13.41
C ARG A 55 -12.91 2.19 14.22
N PRO A 56 -12.53 3.38 13.73
CA PRO A 56 -12.96 4.61 14.36
C PRO A 56 -14.49 4.62 14.44
N HIS A 57 -15.04 5.06 15.56
CA HIS A 57 -16.47 5.25 15.72
C HIS A 57 -16.81 6.73 15.62
N ARG A 58 -18.00 7.03 15.06
CA ARG A 58 -18.58 8.37 15.22
C ARG A 58 -18.76 8.65 16.70
N LEU A 59 -18.48 9.88 17.11
CA LEU A 59 -18.64 10.33 18.49
C LEU A 59 -19.80 11.33 18.54
N ASP A 60 -20.79 11.06 19.40
CA ASP A 60 -21.83 12.02 19.77
C ASP A 60 -21.35 12.75 21.03
N LEU A 61 -20.86 13.97 20.80
CA LEU A 61 -20.40 14.90 21.81
C LEU A 61 -21.54 15.78 22.36
N GLY A 62 -22.80 15.54 21.99
CA GLY A 62 -23.95 16.35 22.40
C GLY A 62 -24.21 17.58 21.51
N PRO A 63 -25.31 18.30 21.79
CA PRO A 63 -25.80 19.38 20.93
C PRO A 63 -24.91 20.64 20.95
N ASP A 64 -24.15 20.87 22.02
CA ASP A 64 -23.30 22.06 22.19
C ASP A 64 -21.84 21.81 21.76
N ALA A 65 -21.59 20.71 21.04
CA ALA A 65 -20.24 20.32 20.62
C ALA A 65 -19.57 21.37 19.73
N ASP A 66 -20.34 22.04 18.87
CA ASP A 66 -19.85 23.12 18.00
C ASP A 66 -19.41 24.36 18.78
N LEU A 67 -19.88 24.50 20.03
CA LEU A 67 -19.43 25.54 20.97
C LEU A 67 -18.21 25.09 21.80
N GLY A 68 -17.67 23.90 21.54
CA GLY A 68 -16.59 23.28 22.30
C GLY A 68 -17.05 22.64 23.62
N ILE A 69 -18.37 22.50 23.86
CA ILE A 69 -18.94 21.94 25.09
C ILE A 69 -19.37 20.50 24.82
N GLY A 70 -18.53 19.54 25.23
CA GLY A 70 -18.78 18.11 25.06
C GLY A 70 -19.62 17.48 26.18
N ARG A 71 -20.51 16.56 25.81
CA ARG A 71 -21.18 15.61 26.70
C ARG A 71 -20.20 14.52 27.16
N TRP A 72 -20.19 14.24 28.45
CA TRP A 72 -19.42 13.15 29.05
C TRP A 72 -20.30 12.25 29.92
N PRO A 73 -20.18 10.90 29.83
CA PRO A 73 -19.31 10.17 28.90
C PRO A 73 -19.78 10.31 27.44
N VAL A 74 -18.83 10.26 26.50
CA VAL A 74 -19.10 10.34 25.06
C VAL A 74 -19.97 9.16 24.64
N ARG A 75 -20.98 9.43 23.81
CA ARG A 75 -21.77 8.38 23.19
C ARG A 75 -21.10 7.94 21.89
N ARG A 76 -20.87 6.64 21.73
CA ARG A 76 -20.34 6.08 20.48
C ARG A 76 -21.47 5.79 19.52
N GLY A 77 -21.34 6.29 18.30
CA GLY A 77 -22.21 5.99 17.17
C GLY A 77 -21.69 4.84 16.32
N ALA A 78 -22.24 4.75 15.10
CA ALA A 78 -21.82 3.76 14.10
C ALA A 78 -20.32 3.87 13.76
N PRO A 79 -19.66 2.74 13.48
CA PRO A 79 -18.28 2.73 13.01
C PRO A 79 -18.18 3.42 11.64
N TYR A 80 -17.03 4.05 11.37
CA TYR A 80 -16.67 4.45 10.02
C TYR A 80 -16.35 3.22 9.17
N ILE A 81 -16.64 3.31 7.88
CA ILE A 81 -16.17 2.33 6.91
C ILE A 81 -14.64 2.47 6.75
N SER A 82 -13.94 1.35 6.77
CA SER A 82 -12.50 1.30 6.49
C SER A 82 -12.31 0.98 5.02
N LEU A 83 -11.92 1.99 4.23
CA LEU A 83 -11.61 1.86 2.82
C LEU A 83 -10.09 1.87 2.63
N VAL A 84 -9.61 0.95 1.80
CA VAL A 84 -8.19 0.76 1.47
C VAL A 84 -8.04 0.60 -0.04
N SER A 85 -6.79 0.61 -0.52
CA SER A 85 -6.50 0.33 -1.93
C SER A 85 -6.98 -1.08 -2.30
N ALA A 86 -7.69 -1.19 -3.42
CA ALA A 86 -7.91 -2.47 -4.07
C ALA A 86 -6.56 -3.10 -4.44
N VAL A 87 -6.53 -4.42 -4.58
CA VAL A 87 -5.33 -5.16 -4.99
C VAL A 87 -5.54 -5.79 -6.36
N ASP A 88 -4.46 -5.90 -7.13
CA ASP A 88 -4.47 -6.62 -8.40
C ASP A 88 -4.55 -8.15 -8.20
N ASP A 89 -4.40 -8.91 -9.28
CA ASP A 89 -4.46 -10.37 -9.24
C ASP A 89 -3.28 -11.02 -8.53
N ASP A 90 -2.19 -10.29 -8.36
CA ASP A 90 -1.02 -10.74 -7.61
C ASP A 90 -1.10 -10.36 -6.14
N GLY A 91 -2.12 -9.61 -5.73
CA GLY A 91 -2.30 -9.17 -4.34
C GLY A 91 -1.53 -7.89 -4.00
N ASN A 92 -1.06 -7.13 -4.99
CA ASN A 92 -0.37 -5.86 -4.78
C ASN A 92 -1.32 -4.67 -4.96
N GLU A 93 -1.10 -3.55 -4.26
CA GLU A 93 -2.01 -2.40 -4.35
C GLU A 93 -2.15 -1.85 -5.77
N ALA A 94 -3.40 -1.63 -6.20
CA ALA A 94 -3.76 -1.11 -7.51
C ALA A 94 -3.71 0.42 -7.57
N ALA A 95 -4.07 1.10 -6.48
CA ALA A 95 -3.87 2.53 -6.29
C ALA A 95 -2.70 2.81 -5.34
N GLY A 96 -2.19 4.03 -5.41
CA GLY A 96 -0.97 4.49 -4.76
C GLY A 96 0.17 4.70 -5.74
N ILE A 97 1.33 5.12 -5.23
CA ILE A 97 2.55 5.14 -6.02
C ILE A 97 3.16 3.74 -5.94
N ARG A 98 2.98 2.95 -7.01
CA ARG A 98 3.55 1.61 -7.11
C ARG A 98 5.06 1.72 -7.31
N LEU A 99 5.83 1.46 -6.25
CA LEU A 99 7.28 1.37 -6.34
C LEU A 99 7.68 0.26 -7.32
N PRO A 100 8.90 0.27 -7.90
CA PRO A 100 9.29 -0.72 -8.89
C PRO A 100 9.13 -2.18 -8.43
N ALA A 101 9.40 -2.49 -7.15
CA ALA A 101 9.16 -3.82 -6.57
C ALA A 101 7.66 -4.21 -6.47
N VAL A 102 6.73 -3.26 -6.50
CA VAL A 102 5.27 -3.50 -6.49
C VAL A 102 4.70 -3.52 -7.91
N ALA A 103 5.33 -2.78 -8.84
CA ALA A 103 4.96 -2.75 -10.25
C ALA A 103 5.53 -3.95 -11.04
N ALA A 104 6.71 -4.44 -10.66
CA ALA A 104 7.33 -5.68 -11.11
C ALA A 104 7.51 -6.59 -9.88
N PRO A 105 6.46 -7.26 -9.41
CA PRO A 105 6.49 -7.96 -8.12
C PRO A 105 7.20 -9.32 -8.19
N LEU A 106 7.95 -9.62 -7.12
CA LEU A 106 8.44 -10.96 -6.80
C LEU A 106 7.52 -11.71 -5.81
N ALA A 107 6.61 -10.97 -5.18
CA ALA A 107 5.70 -11.48 -4.16
C ALA A 107 4.44 -10.59 -4.09
N ALA A 108 3.45 -11.03 -3.30
CA ALA A 108 2.39 -10.14 -2.84
C ALA A 108 2.92 -9.35 -1.64
N TYR A 109 3.13 -8.05 -1.80
CA TYR A 109 3.56 -7.17 -0.72
C TYR A 109 2.33 -6.53 -0.08
N THR A 110 2.20 -6.65 1.25
CA THR A 110 1.07 -6.08 1.97
C THR A 110 1.52 -5.13 3.07
N GLY A 111 0.76 -4.06 3.30
CA GLY A 111 1.01 -3.10 4.39
C GLY A 111 0.69 -3.60 5.80
N TRP A 112 0.40 -4.89 5.98
CA TRP A 112 0.04 -5.51 7.25
C TRP A 112 0.81 -6.80 7.46
N ASN A 113 1.19 -7.09 8.71
CA ASN A 113 1.94 -8.29 9.07
C ASN A 113 1.34 -8.93 10.32
N PRO A 114 0.52 -9.99 10.18
CA PRO A 114 -0.11 -10.64 11.30
C PRO A 114 0.94 -11.40 12.10
N ARG A 115 0.95 -11.21 13.41
CA ARG A 115 1.80 -12.02 14.27
C ARG A 115 1.39 -13.49 14.16
N ARG A 116 2.37 -14.39 14.19
CA ARG A 116 2.11 -15.83 14.25
C ARG A 116 1.17 -16.14 15.42
N PRO A 117 0.05 -16.85 15.19
CA PRO A 117 -0.87 -17.24 16.25
C PRO A 117 -0.13 -18.01 17.35
N THR A 118 -0.37 -17.62 18.60
CA THR A 118 0.22 -18.26 19.78
C THR A 118 -0.89 -18.46 20.80
N GLY A 119 -1.09 -19.70 21.26
CA GLY A 119 -2.17 -20.04 22.17
C GLY A 119 -2.19 -19.16 23.43
N GLY A 120 -3.36 -18.64 23.79
CA GLY A 120 -3.55 -17.77 24.96
C GLY A 120 -3.13 -16.31 24.79
N LEU A 121 -2.59 -15.92 23.63
CA LEU A 121 -2.24 -14.53 23.32
C LEU A 121 -3.20 -13.92 22.29
N PRO A 122 -3.46 -12.61 22.35
CA PRO A 122 -4.32 -11.94 21.38
C PRO A 122 -3.69 -11.91 19.99
N ASP A 123 -4.53 -12.00 18.95
CA ASP A 123 -4.12 -11.76 17.58
C ASP A 123 -3.82 -10.28 17.40
N VAL A 124 -2.57 -9.96 17.05
CA VAL A 124 -2.09 -8.60 16.87
C VAL A 124 -1.23 -8.51 15.62
N LEU A 125 -1.10 -7.30 15.08
CA LEU A 125 -0.19 -6.99 13.99
C LEU A 125 1.21 -6.67 14.53
N TYR A 126 2.24 -7.00 13.77
CA TYR A 126 3.51 -6.30 13.87
C TYR A 126 3.33 -4.91 13.24
N GLU A 127 3.14 -3.89 14.08
CA GLU A 127 2.89 -2.53 13.61
C GLU A 127 4.04 -2.00 12.75
N ARG A 128 3.69 -1.29 11.67
CA ARG A 128 4.63 -0.65 10.72
C ARG A 128 5.54 -1.61 9.96
N LEU A 129 5.28 -2.91 10.01
CA LEU A 129 5.92 -3.91 9.18
C LEU A 129 4.89 -4.51 8.24
N GLY A 130 5.25 -4.55 6.95
CA GLY A 130 4.48 -5.27 5.94
C GLY A 130 4.84 -6.75 5.89
N SER A 131 4.14 -7.50 5.04
CA SER A 131 4.47 -8.89 4.74
C SER A 131 4.89 -9.06 3.28
N LYS A 132 5.84 -9.96 3.06
CA LYS A 132 6.16 -10.56 1.75
C LYS A 132 5.46 -11.92 1.71
N LEU A 133 4.38 -12.03 0.95
CA LEU A 133 3.53 -13.22 0.88
C LEU A 133 3.68 -13.89 -0.48
N PRO A 134 3.52 -15.22 -0.59
CA PRO A 134 3.46 -15.87 -1.89
C PRO A 134 2.31 -15.31 -2.72
N PHE A 135 2.43 -15.38 -4.05
CA PHE A 135 1.33 -15.01 -4.92
C PHE A 135 0.08 -15.88 -4.67
N PRO A 136 -1.12 -15.34 -4.95
CA PRO A 136 -2.34 -16.13 -4.93
C PRO A 136 -2.25 -17.40 -5.78
N PRO A 137 -2.95 -18.49 -5.41
CA PRO A 137 -2.95 -19.74 -6.17
C PRO A 137 -3.35 -19.53 -7.64
N GLY A 138 -2.63 -20.21 -8.55
CA GLY A 138 -2.89 -20.11 -9.99
C GLY A 138 -2.35 -18.84 -10.66
N ARG A 139 -1.48 -18.08 -9.97
CA ARG A 139 -0.65 -17.03 -10.59
C ARG A 139 0.69 -17.61 -11.06
N PRO A 140 1.30 -17.07 -12.13
CA PRO A 140 2.65 -17.45 -12.55
C PRO A 140 3.66 -17.24 -11.42
N THR A 141 4.62 -18.14 -11.29
CA THR A 141 5.74 -18.00 -10.35
C THR A 141 6.65 -16.84 -10.76
N VAL A 142 7.60 -16.48 -9.89
CA VAL A 142 8.63 -15.48 -10.23
C VAL A 142 9.42 -15.89 -11.48
N THR A 143 9.88 -17.14 -11.53
CA THR A 143 10.66 -17.67 -12.66
C THR A 143 9.85 -17.73 -13.95
N ASP A 144 8.53 -17.94 -13.88
CA ASP A 144 7.66 -17.88 -15.06
C ASP A 144 7.54 -16.46 -15.63
N ARG A 145 7.61 -15.43 -14.77
CA ARG A 145 7.50 -14.00 -15.14
C ARG A 145 8.82 -13.43 -15.62
N TYR A 146 9.88 -13.75 -14.89
CA TYR A 146 11.23 -13.27 -15.10
C TYR A 146 12.17 -14.48 -15.11
N PRO A 147 12.34 -15.13 -16.26
CA PRO A 147 13.21 -16.30 -16.37
C PRO A 147 14.66 -16.01 -15.98
N THR A 148 15.13 -14.80 -16.23
CA THR A 148 16.47 -14.35 -15.86
C THR A 148 16.46 -13.10 -15.00
N ARG A 149 17.61 -12.86 -14.38
CA ARG A 149 17.91 -11.62 -13.65
C ARG A 149 17.79 -10.40 -14.57
N GLU A 150 18.20 -10.53 -15.83
CA GLU A 150 18.13 -9.47 -16.82
C GLU A 150 16.68 -9.13 -17.19
N ASP A 151 15.81 -10.15 -17.29
CA ASP A 151 14.37 -9.96 -17.53
C ASP A 151 13.72 -9.19 -16.37
N TYR A 152 14.06 -9.56 -15.13
CA TYR A 152 13.59 -8.84 -13.95
C TYR A 152 14.12 -7.40 -13.90
N ALA A 153 15.42 -7.21 -14.14
CA ALA A 153 16.03 -5.89 -14.18
C ALA A 153 15.39 -4.98 -15.24
N ALA A 154 15.05 -5.53 -16.41
CA ALA A 154 14.34 -4.82 -17.47
C ALA A 154 12.92 -4.42 -17.04
N ALA A 155 12.18 -5.31 -16.36
CA ALA A 155 10.85 -5.03 -15.84
C ALA A 155 10.87 -3.93 -14.76
N VAL A 156 11.81 -4.01 -13.82
CA VAL A 156 12.00 -2.99 -12.77
C VAL A 156 12.41 -1.65 -13.37
N ARG A 157 13.35 -1.63 -14.34
CA ARG A 157 13.77 -0.38 -15.01
C ARG A 157 12.58 0.26 -15.74
N LYS A 158 11.77 -0.53 -16.45
CA LYS A 158 10.55 -0.03 -17.10
C LYS A 158 9.59 0.63 -16.10
N ALA A 159 9.41 0.04 -14.92
CA ALA A 159 8.60 0.65 -13.86
C ALA A 159 9.22 1.94 -13.30
N ALA A 160 10.55 1.98 -13.13
CA ALA A 160 11.27 3.17 -12.68
C ALA A 160 11.18 4.32 -13.71
N ASP A 161 11.33 4.02 -15.01
CA ASP A 161 11.21 4.99 -16.10
C ASP A 161 9.80 5.58 -16.18
N ALA A 162 8.77 4.77 -15.93
CA ALA A 162 7.39 5.25 -15.84
C ALA A 162 7.23 6.24 -14.66
N LEU A 163 7.73 5.91 -13.47
CA LEU A 163 7.71 6.82 -12.33
C LEU A 163 8.51 8.10 -12.58
N MET A 164 9.63 8.02 -13.29
CA MET A 164 10.40 9.20 -13.68
C MET A 164 9.59 10.09 -14.63
N SER A 165 8.97 9.51 -15.64
CA SER A 165 8.10 10.23 -16.59
C SER A 165 6.93 10.92 -15.88
N ASP A 166 6.44 10.31 -14.81
CA ASP A 166 5.39 10.85 -13.94
C ASP A 166 5.90 11.88 -12.90
N ARG A 167 7.21 12.19 -12.89
CA ARG A 167 7.90 13.03 -11.90
C ARG A 167 7.83 12.51 -10.45
N LEU A 168 7.65 11.21 -10.29
CA LEU A 168 7.62 10.50 -9.00
C LEU A 168 8.97 9.85 -8.64
N LEU A 169 9.89 9.78 -9.59
CA LEU A 169 11.26 9.32 -9.39
C LEU A 169 12.23 10.26 -10.12
N LEU A 170 13.43 10.47 -9.55
CA LEU A 170 14.48 11.23 -10.24
C LEU A 170 15.25 10.31 -11.17
N ALA A 171 15.73 10.84 -12.30
CA ALA A 171 16.61 10.10 -13.21
C ALA A 171 17.83 9.53 -12.47
N ASP A 172 18.45 10.33 -11.61
CA ASP A 172 19.61 9.94 -10.79
C ASP A 172 19.29 8.80 -9.79
N ASP A 173 18.03 8.58 -9.45
CA ASP A 173 17.61 7.52 -8.53
C ASP A 173 17.35 6.18 -9.25
N ILE A 174 17.23 6.15 -10.58
CA ILE A 174 16.80 4.96 -11.33
C ILE A 174 17.76 3.79 -11.11
N GLU A 175 19.05 3.99 -11.36
CA GLU A 175 20.02 2.89 -11.28
C GLU A 175 20.17 2.34 -9.85
N ILE A 176 20.03 3.21 -8.82
CA ILE A 176 20.03 2.79 -7.42
C ILE A 176 18.83 1.90 -7.12
N VAL A 177 17.63 2.31 -7.56
CA VAL A 177 16.39 1.56 -7.33
C VAL A 177 16.41 0.22 -8.08
N VAL A 178 16.90 0.21 -9.32
CA VAL A 178 17.05 -1.04 -10.10
C VAL A 178 18.02 -1.99 -9.40
N ALA A 179 19.19 -1.50 -8.98
CA ALA A 179 20.18 -2.33 -8.29
C ALA A 179 19.63 -2.93 -6.98
N GLN A 180 18.91 -2.13 -6.19
CA GLN A 180 18.29 -2.60 -4.94
C GLN A 180 17.26 -3.70 -5.20
N ALA A 181 16.36 -3.49 -6.16
CA ALA A 181 15.34 -4.48 -6.48
C ALA A 181 15.97 -5.79 -6.99
N VAL A 182 16.98 -5.69 -7.87
CA VAL A 182 17.66 -6.87 -8.44
C VAL A 182 18.40 -7.68 -7.36
N ALA A 183 18.92 -7.05 -6.32
CA ALA A 183 19.50 -7.78 -5.18
C ALA A 183 18.47 -8.64 -4.43
N GLU A 184 17.19 -8.24 -4.40
CA GLU A 184 16.13 -9.07 -3.82
C GLU A 184 15.84 -10.33 -4.66
N TYR A 185 15.96 -10.25 -5.98
CA TYR A 185 15.78 -11.39 -6.88
C TYR A 185 16.82 -12.49 -6.67
N GLU A 186 18.04 -12.12 -6.28
CA GLU A 186 19.12 -13.07 -5.99
C GLU A 186 18.99 -13.75 -4.61
N SER A 187 18.11 -13.21 -3.76
CA SER A 187 17.91 -13.68 -2.39
C SER A 187 16.72 -14.65 -2.24
N ASP A 188 15.93 -14.83 -3.29
CA ASP A 188 14.83 -15.81 -3.39
C ASP A 188 15.30 -17.13 -4.05
#